data_AF-A0A452SSA1-F1
#
_entry.id   AF-A0A452SSA1-F1
#
_cell.length_a   1.000
_cell.length_b   1.000
_cell.length_c   1.000
_cell.angle_alpha   90.00
_cell.angle_beta   90.00
_cell.angle_gamma   90.00
#
_symmetry.space_group_name_H-M   'P 1'
#
loop_
_entity.id
_entity.type
_entity.pdbx_description
1 polymer ?
#
loop_
_entity_poly.entity_id
_entity_poly.type
_entity_poly.pdbx_seq_one_letter_code
_entity_poly.pdbx_strand_id
1 'polypeptide(L)'
;MVHGRESEDQNQYIRKDKELVLAQLRKLKAQRTQARELSQENLVKLTLESNATLKALRKIVDKGEKILKLAEICRKFETEEEKVLPFYSSVLTPEEQKEIEDMHPEELTEELAKVIVNYTGMENFWKRYNKVKLEQLSLQHRHGQLLEINGKLRAMLRRYLDGISVSDEVLSQLNPLFIVNHRSNLPQPLSAPTTQPGDRPPPTTYNITEAAHVISHTL
;
A
#
# COMPACT_ATOMS: atom_id res chain seq x y z
N MET A 1 63.34 -19.56 87.88
CA MET A 1 62.73 -20.62 87.05
C MET A 1 61.25 -20.38 86.73
N VAL A 2 60.43 -19.86 87.65
CA VAL A 2 58.98 -19.66 87.44
C VAL A 2 58.64 -18.61 86.35
N HIS A 3 59.30 -17.44 86.36
CA HIS A 3 59.06 -16.38 85.35
C HIS A 3 59.41 -16.76 83.91
N GLY A 4 60.33 -17.71 83.69
CA GLY A 4 60.68 -18.16 82.34
C GLY A 4 59.56 -19.00 81.71
N ARG A 5 58.94 -19.87 82.51
CA ARG A 5 57.79 -20.69 82.10
C ARG A 5 56.57 -19.83 81.79
N GLU A 6 56.28 -18.86 82.65
CA GLU A 6 55.13 -17.96 82.49
C GLU A 6 55.25 -17.09 81.22
N SER A 7 56.47 -16.65 80.89
CA SER A 7 56.78 -15.96 79.64
C SER A 7 56.66 -16.86 78.40
N GLU A 8 57.08 -18.12 78.50
CA GLU A 8 56.90 -19.10 77.42
C GLU A 8 55.43 -19.38 77.14
N ASP A 9 54.62 -19.57 78.18
CA ASP A 9 53.18 -19.83 78.06
C ASP A 9 52.43 -18.64 77.44
N GLN A 10 52.75 -17.41 77.86
CA GLN A 10 52.20 -16.19 77.24
C GLN A 10 52.60 -16.06 75.77
N ASN A 11 53.87 -16.30 75.44
CA ASN A 11 54.32 -16.28 74.04
C ASN A 11 53.62 -17.36 73.21
N GLN A 12 53.34 -18.52 73.78
CA GLN A 12 52.62 -19.59 73.11
C GLN A 12 51.16 -19.21 72.84
N TYR A 13 50.51 -18.53 73.79
CA TYR A 13 49.14 -18.03 73.61
C TYR A 13 49.07 -16.96 72.51
N ILE A 14 49.98 -15.98 72.54
CA ILE A 14 50.05 -14.92 71.52
C ILE A 14 50.30 -15.50 70.12
N ARG A 15 51.13 -16.56 70.02
CA ARG A 15 51.35 -17.26 68.74
C ARG A 15 50.07 -17.94 68.23
N LYS A 16 49.33 -18.62 69.11
CA LYS A 16 48.05 -19.26 68.75
C LYS A 16 47.01 -18.22 68.28
N ASP A 17 46.87 -17.11 69.00
CA ASP A 17 45.96 -16.03 68.61
C ASP A 17 46.36 -15.39 67.28
N LYS A 18 47.66 -15.15 67.06
CA LYS A 18 48.18 -14.65 65.79
C LYS A 18 47.84 -15.61 64.64
N GLU A 19 48.02 -16.92 64.83
CA GLU A 19 47.68 -17.93 63.82
C GLU A 19 46.19 -17.95 63.52
N LEU A 20 45.33 -17.86 64.55
CA LEU A 20 43.89 -17.79 64.40
C LEU A 20 43.46 -16.56 63.60
N VAL A 21 43.98 -15.37 63.95
CA VAL A 21 43.70 -14.12 63.23
C VAL A 21 44.20 -14.20 61.78
N LEU A 22 45.38 -14.77 61.54
CA LEU A 22 45.89 -14.96 60.18
C LEU A 22 45.00 -15.90 59.35
N ALA A 23 44.48 -16.97 59.94
CA ALA A 23 43.54 -17.87 59.27
C ALA A 23 42.22 -17.15 58.91
N GLN A 24 41.66 -16.39 59.85
CA GLN A 24 40.47 -15.56 59.61
C GLN A 24 40.71 -14.51 58.53
N LEU A 25 41.86 -13.83 58.55
CA LEU A 25 42.24 -12.84 57.53
C LEU A 25 42.35 -13.48 56.14
N ARG A 26 42.96 -14.68 56.03
CA ARG A 26 43.04 -15.41 54.76
C ARG A 26 41.64 -15.76 54.24
N LYS A 27 40.75 -16.24 55.11
CA LYS A 27 39.35 -16.54 54.76
C LYS A 27 38.60 -15.29 54.25
N LEU A 28 38.69 -14.18 54.98
CA LEU A 28 38.05 -12.92 54.59
C LEU A 28 38.63 -12.36 53.28
N LYS A 29 39.94 -12.47 53.07
CA LYS A 29 40.57 -12.09 51.79
C LYS A 29 40.05 -12.93 50.63
N ALA A 30 39.91 -14.24 50.80
CA ALA A 30 39.36 -15.12 49.77
C ALA A 30 37.89 -14.77 49.46
N GLN A 31 37.05 -14.59 50.49
CA GLN A 31 35.66 -14.17 50.32
C GLN A 31 35.54 -12.82 49.60
N ARG A 32 36.39 -11.85 49.95
CA ARG A 32 36.43 -10.54 49.29
C ARG A 32 36.81 -10.66 47.80
N THR A 33 37.80 -11.49 47.48
CA THR A 33 38.22 -11.71 46.08
C THR A 33 37.09 -12.37 45.29
N GLN A 34 36.48 -13.42 45.83
CA GLN A 34 35.35 -14.11 45.20
C GLN A 34 34.16 -13.17 44.97
N ALA A 35 33.79 -12.35 45.95
CA ALA A 35 32.71 -11.37 45.81
C ALA A 35 33.03 -10.32 44.73
N ARG A 36 34.31 -9.92 44.61
CA ARG A 36 34.77 -8.98 43.59
C ARG A 36 34.71 -9.59 42.19
N GLU A 37 35.14 -10.84 42.03
CA GLU A 37 35.06 -11.58 40.76
C GLU A 37 33.61 -11.73 40.31
N LEU A 38 32.72 -12.19 41.20
CA LEU A 38 31.30 -12.33 40.89
C LEU A 38 30.64 -10.99 40.52
N SER A 39 30.97 -9.91 41.24
CA SER A 39 30.47 -8.57 40.91
C SER A 39 30.96 -8.11 39.55
N GLN A 40 32.22 -8.38 39.20
CA GLN A 40 32.78 -8.06 37.89
C GLN A 40 32.10 -8.85 36.77
N GLU A 41 31.91 -10.15 36.94
CA GLU A 41 31.20 -11.00 35.97
C GLU A 41 29.76 -10.51 35.75
N ASN A 42 29.03 -10.22 36.83
CA ASN A 42 27.67 -9.69 36.75
C ASN A 42 27.61 -8.35 36.03
N LEU A 43 28.58 -7.45 36.30
CA LEU A 43 28.64 -6.15 35.64
C LEU A 43 28.91 -6.30 34.14
N VAL A 44 29.83 -7.19 33.75
CA VAL A 44 30.11 -7.46 32.33
C VAL A 44 28.88 -8.02 31.64
N LYS A 45 28.21 -9.01 32.26
CA LYS A 45 26.97 -9.59 31.71
C LYS A 45 25.89 -8.54 31.53
N LEU A 46 25.59 -7.76 32.56
CA LEU A 46 24.59 -6.69 32.51
C LEU A 46 24.92 -5.66 31.43
N THR A 47 26.19 -5.29 31.29
CA THR A 47 26.63 -4.31 30.28
C THR A 47 26.44 -4.85 28.86
N LEU A 48 26.75 -6.11 28.62
CA LEU A 48 26.56 -6.75 27.31
C LEU A 48 25.09 -6.87 26.96
N GLU A 49 24.28 -7.41 27.88
CA GLU A 49 22.84 -7.59 27.67
C GLU A 49 22.12 -6.23 27.48
N SER A 50 22.43 -5.23 28.30
CA SER A 50 21.87 -3.89 28.18
C SER A 50 22.25 -3.21 26.86
N ASN A 51 23.51 -3.32 26.44
CA ASN A 51 23.92 -2.77 25.14
C ASN A 51 23.24 -3.50 23.97
N ALA A 52 23.03 -4.82 24.06
CA ALA A 52 22.32 -5.57 23.04
C ALA A 52 20.85 -5.15 22.95
N THR A 53 20.16 -5.00 24.08
CA THR A 53 18.76 -4.54 24.11
C THR A 53 18.63 -3.11 23.61
N LEU A 54 19.53 -2.20 24.01
CA LEU A 54 19.56 -0.82 23.48
C LEU A 54 19.73 -0.78 21.97
N LYS A 55 20.62 -1.60 21.40
CA LYS A 55 20.78 -1.71 19.94
C LYS A 55 19.51 -2.25 19.27
N ALA A 56 18.86 -3.25 19.85
CA ALA A 56 17.62 -3.79 19.31
C ALA A 56 16.48 -2.75 19.35
N LEU A 57 16.31 -2.06 20.48
CA LEU A 57 15.32 -1.00 20.64
C LEU A 57 15.57 0.15 19.67
N ARG A 58 16.83 0.58 19.48
CA ARG A 58 17.17 1.61 18.49
C ARG A 58 16.77 1.21 17.07
N LYS A 59 16.99 -0.06 16.67
CA LYS A 59 16.50 -0.55 15.36
C LYS A 59 14.98 -0.48 15.23
N ILE A 60 14.23 -0.72 16.30
CA ILE A 60 12.77 -0.60 16.30
C ILE A 60 12.36 0.86 16.12
N VAL A 61 13.01 1.79 16.84
CA VAL A 61 12.79 3.23 16.69
C VAL A 61 13.08 3.68 15.26
N ASP A 62 14.23 3.30 14.70
CA ASP A 62 14.62 3.65 13.33
C ASP A 62 13.59 3.15 12.29
N LYS A 63 13.01 1.96 12.51
CA LYS A 63 11.92 1.44 11.66
C LYS A 63 10.64 2.27 11.82
N GLY A 64 10.26 2.60 13.05
CA GLY A 64 9.11 3.46 13.33
C GLY A 64 9.24 4.83 12.65
N GLU A 65 10.39 5.47 12.76
CA GLU A 65 10.66 6.75 12.08
C GLU A 65 10.55 6.64 10.56
N LYS A 66 11.04 5.56 9.95
CA LYS A 66 10.89 5.31 8.51
C LYS A 66 9.43 5.18 8.12
N ILE A 67 8.63 4.44 8.89
CA ILE A 67 7.19 4.29 8.64
C ILE A 67 6.50 5.65 8.71
N LEU A 68 6.80 6.48 9.72
CA LEU A 68 6.23 7.82 9.86
C LEU A 68 6.62 8.74 8.70
N LYS A 69 7.89 8.75 8.29
CA LYS A 69 8.36 9.53 7.13
C LYS A 69 7.67 9.11 5.84
N LEU A 70 7.49 7.80 5.62
CA LEU A 70 6.76 7.28 4.47
C LEU A 70 5.29 7.72 4.53
N ALA A 71 4.64 7.61 5.69
CA ALA A 71 3.27 8.06 5.87
C ALA A 71 3.11 9.56 5.57
N GLU A 72 4.06 10.40 5.98
CA GLU A 72 4.08 11.83 5.68
C GLU A 72 4.23 12.11 4.18
N ILE A 73 5.11 11.40 3.50
CA ILE A 73 5.28 11.52 2.04
C ILE A 73 4.00 11.09 1.31
N CYS A 74 3.43 9.93 1.68
CA CYS A 74 2.17 9.45 1.10
C CYS A 74 1.03 10.45 1.32
N ARG A 75 0.95 11.07 2.50
CA ARG A 75 -0.07 12.08 2.83
C ARG A 75 -0.07 13.29 1.89
N LYS A 76 1.05 13.59 1.23
CA LYS A 76 1.11 14.67 0.23
C LYS A 76 0.32 14.37 -1.04
N PHE A 77 0.10 13.09 -1.34
CA PHE A 77 -0.63 12.62 -2.53
C PHE A 77 -2.09 12.27 -2.25
N GLU A 78 -2.51 12.37 -1.00
CA GLU A 78 -3.90 12.17 -0.60
C GLU A 78 -4.74 13.39 -0.92
N THR A 79 -6.00 13.16 -1.30
CA THR A 79 -6.98 14.22 -1.47
C THR A 79 -7.35 14.85 -0.13
N GLU A 80 -7.88 16.08 -0.12
CA GLU A 80 -8.31 16.73 1.13
C GLU A 80 -9.44 15.95 1.83
N GLU A 81 -10.32 15.31 1.05
CA GLU A 81 -11.35 14.42 1.57
C GLU A 81 -10.73 13.24 2.34
N GLU A 82 -9.70 12.59 1.79
CA GLU A 82 -8.99 11.49 2.44
C GLU A 82 -8.17 11.90 3.67
N LYS A 83 -7.75 13.17 3.73
CA LYS A 83 -7.04 13.72 4.89
C LYS A 83 -7.98 14.01 6.06
N VAL A 84 -9.23 14.40 5.76
CA VAL A 84 -10.27 14.74 6.75
C VAL A 84 -11.08 13.52 7.16
N LEU A 85 -11.42 12.65 6.21
CA LEU A 85 -12.15 11.40 6.43
C LEU A 85 -11.33 10.20 5.91
N PRO A 86 -10.30 9.75 6.67
CA PRO A 86 -9.41 8.67 6.23
C PRO A 86 -10.07 7.28 6.21
N PHE A 87 -11.18 7.13 6.96
CA PHE A 87 -11.86 5.86 7.16
C PHE A 87 -13.29 5.98 6.63
N TYR A 88 -13.54 5.27 5.54
CA TYR A 88 -14.85 5.21 4.91
C TYR A 88 -15.73 4.21 5.65
N SER A 89 -16.99 4.59 5.87
CA SER A 89 -18.05 3.64 6.15
C SER A 89 -18.10 2.64 4.99
N SER A 90 -18.32 1.35 5.31
CA SER A 90 -18.55 0.34 4.26
C SER A 90 -19.69 0.84 3.37
N VAL A 91 -19.42 1.00 2.07
CA VAL A 91 -20.42 1.38 1.07
C VAL A 91 -21.25 0.16 0.65
N LEU A 92 -20.81 -1.03 1.07
CA LEU A 92 -21.49 -2.28 0.79
C LEU A 92 -22.84 -2.30 1.51
N THR A 93 -23.87 -2.68 0.77
CA THR A 93 -25.19 -2.95 1.33
C THR A 93 -25.14 -4.22 2.18
N PRO A 94 -26.02 -4.38 3.18
CA PRO A 94 -26.07 -5.61 3.98
C PRO A 94 -26.32 -6.86 3.14
N GLU A 95 -26.94 -6.72 1.96
CA GLU A 95 -27.10 -7.77 0.97
C GLU A 95 -25.75 -8.16 0.33
N GLU A 96 -24.97 -7.18 -0.16
CA GLU A 96 -23.64 -7.41 -0.72
C GLU A 96 -22.66 -7.98 0.33
N GLN A 97 -22.81 -7.57 1.59
CA GLN A 97 -22.01 -8.10 2.70
C GLN A 97 -22.23 -9.60 2.90
N LYS A 98 -23.49 -10.03 2.85
CA LYS A 98 -23.87 -11.45 2.95
C LYS A 98 -23.41 -12.24 1.74
N GLU A 99 -23.56 -11.69 0.54
CA GLU A 99 -23.06 -12.32 -0.68
C GLU A 99 -21.55 -12.54 -0.61
N ILE A 100 -20.77 -11.60 -0.08
CA ILE A 100 -19.33 -11.77 0.13
C ILE A 100 -19.03 -12.85 1.16
N GLU A 101 -19.74 -12.86 2.30
CA GLU A 101 -19.60 -13.93 3.32
C GLU A 101 -19.92 -15.31 2.76
N ASP A 102 -20.96 -15.42 1.92
CA ASP A 102 -21.36 -16.66 1.25
C ASP A 102 -20.39 -17.05 0.12
N MET A 103 -19.74 -16.06 -0.51
CA MET A 103 -18.68 -16.24 -1.53
C MET A 103 -17.30 -16.55 -0.93
N HIS A 104 -17.17 -16.63 0.39
CA HIS A 104 -15.96 -17.11 1.08
C HIS A 104 -16.07 -18.59 1.53
N PRO A 105 -16.25 -19.61 0.64
CA PRO A 105 -16.14 -21.01 1.04
C PRO A 105 -14.69 -21.54 1.01
N GLU A 106 -13.69 -20.72 0.67
CA GLU A 106 -12.29 -21.15 0.83
C GLU A 106 -11.96 -21.15 2.33
N GLU A 107 -12.06 -22.33 2.95
CA GLU A 107 -11.52 -22.61 4.27
C GLU A 107 -10.14 -21.96 4.35
N LEU A 108 -10.05 -20.85 5.09
CA LEU A 108 -8.78 -20.18 5.28
C LEU A 108 -7.82 -21.23 5.82
N THR A 109 -6.82 -21.57 5.02
CA THR A 109 -5.74 -22.46 5.45
C THR A 109 -5.27 -21.95 6.81
N GLU A 110 -5.07 -22.84 7.78
CA GLU A 110 -4.79 -22.46 9.18
C GLU A 110 -3.63 -21.44 9.29
N GLU A 111 -2.70 -21.48 8.34
CA GLU A 111 -1.61 -20.50 8.17
C GLU A 111 -2.11 -19.10 7.79
N LEU A 112 -3.03 -18.99 6.83
CA LEU A 112 -3.63 -17.72 6.42
C LEU A 112 -4.47 -17.10 7.55
N ALA A 113 -5.20 -17.92 8.31
CA ALA A 113 -5.94 -17.45 9.48
C ALA A 113 -5.00 -16.87 10.55
N LYS A 114 -3.87 -17.53 10.84
CA LYS A 114 -2.84 -17.02 11.77
C LYS A 114 -2.23 -15.70 11.28
N VAL A 115 -2.02 -15.56 9.97
CA VAL A 115 -1.53 -14.32 9.36
C VAL A 115 -2.58 -13.21 9.54
N ILE A 116 -3.84 -13.46 9.23
CA ILE A 116 -4.92 -12.47 9.35
C ILE A 116 -5.08 -11.99 10.79
N VAL A 117 -4.99 -12.89 11.79
CA VAL A 117 -5.02 -12.51 13.21
C VAL A 117 -3.98 -11.44 13.55
N ASN A 118 -2.76 -11.58 13.01
CA ASN A 118 -1.68 -10.59 13.23
C ASN A 118 -1.93 -9.23 12.55
N TYR A 119 -2.83 -9.17 11.56
CA TYR A 119 -3.17 -7.96 10.80
C TYR A 119 -4.60 -7.44 11.06
N THR A 120 -5.33 -8.01 12.00
CA THR A 120 -6.67 -7.52 12.42
C THR A 120 -6.66 -6.02 12.74
N GLY A 121 -5.59 -5.50 13.37
CA GLY A 121 -5.45 -4.06 13.62
C GLY A 121 -5.23 -3.18 12.38
N MET A 122 -5.08 -3.75 11.19
CA MET A 122 -4.78 -3.05 9.93
C MET A 122 -5.96 -3.01 8.95
N GLU A 123 -7.16 -3.40 9.36
CA GLU A 123 -8.37 -3.36 8.52
C GLU A 123 -8.58 -1.99 7.85
N ASN A 124 -8.43 -0.92 8.63
CA ASN A 124 -8.60 0.44 8.12
C ASN A 124 -7.52 0.85 7.11
N PHE A 125 -6.29 0.36 7.26
CA PHE A 125 -5.24 0.56 6.28
C PHE A 125 -5.62 -0.11 4.94
N TRP A 126 -6.10 -1.35 5.00
CA TRP A 126 -6.52 -2.09 3.80
C TRP A 126 -7.76 -1.50 3.14
N LYS A 127 -8.75 -1.03 3.91
CA LYS A 127 -9.90 -0.28 3.37
C LYS A 127 -9.45 0.92 2.55
N ARG A 128 -8.53 1.72 3.11
CA ARG A 128 -8.00 2.92 2.45
C ARG A 128 -7.18 2.56 1.20
N TYR A 129 -6.32 1.56 1.29
CA TYR A 129 -5.53 1.07 0.17
C TYR A 129 -6.43 0.58 -0.98
N ASN A 130 -7.44 -0.23 -0.66
CA ASN A 130 -8.35 -0.80 -1.66
C ASN A 130 -9.18 0.29 -2.35
N LYS A 131 -9.67 1.30 -1.62
CA LYS A 131 -10.34 2.46 -2.22
C LYS A 131 -9.45 3.14 -3.26
N VAL A 132 -8.24 3.56 -2.87
CA VAL A 132 -7.31 4.26 -3.78
C VAL A 132 -6.96 3.37 -4.96
N LYS A 133 -6.86 2.05 -4.76
CA LYS A 133 -6.60 1.10 -5.84
C LYS A 133 -7.74 1.04 -6.85
N LEU A 134 -8.99 1.03 -6.39
CA LEU A 134 -10.17 1.06 -7.26
C LEU A 134 -10.25 2.39 -8.02
N GLU A 135 -9.96 3.51 -7.36
CA GLU A 135 -9.91 4.83 -8.00
C GLU A 135 -8.81 4.91 -9.07
N GLN A 136 -7.62 4.37 -8.79
CA GLN A 136 -6.54 4.27 -9.78
C GLN A 136 -7.00 3.52 -11.04
N LEU A 137 -7.64 2.36 -10.86
CA LEU A 137 -8.13 1.54 -11.97
C LEU A 137 -9.22 2.27 -12.78
N SER A 138 -10.16 2.92 -12.09
CA SER A 138 -11.20 3.74 -12.70
C SER A 138 -10.62 4.89 -13.55
N LEU A 139 -9.63 5.61 -13.01
CA LEU A 139 -8.95 6.69 -13.73
C LEU A 139 -8.19 6.18 -14.96
N GLN A 140 -7.50 5.05 -14.85
CA GLN A 140 -6.81 4.43 -15.98
C GLN A 140 -7.79 4.06 -17.11
N HIS A 141 -8.92 3.47 -16.75
CA HIS A 141 -9.96 3.11 -17.72
C HIS A 141 -10.52 4.36 -18.42
N ARG A 142 -10.88 5.39 -17.65
CA ARG A 142 -11.41 6.65 -18.19
C ARG A 142 -10.39 7.36 -19.08
N HIS A 143 -9.11 7.34 -18.73
CA HIS A 143 -8.05 7.89 -19.56
C HIS A 143 -7.97 7.18 -20.92
N GLY A 144 -8.05 5.86 -20.95
CA GLY A 144 -8.12 5.08 -22.18
C GLY A 144 -9.32 5.47 -23.07
N GLN A 145 -10.50 5.58 -22.48
CA GLN A 145 -11.71 6.01 -23.19
C GLN A 145 -11.56 7.44 -23.78
N LEU A 146 -11.01 8.37 -23.00
CA LEU A 146 -10.78 9.75 -23.46
C LEU A 146 -9.80 9.83 -24.63
N LEU A 147 -8.75 9.00 -24.63
CA LEU A 147 -7.81 8.91 -25.75
C LEU A 147 -8.50 8.38 -27.01
N GLU A 148 -9.33 7.34 -26.89
CA GLU A 148 -10.08 6.80 -28.02
C GLU A 148 -11.03 7.85 -28.62
N ILE A 149 -11.79 8.55 -27.76
CA ILE A 149 -12.69 9.62 -28.17
C ILE A 149 -11.90 10.76 -28.85
N ASN A 150 -10.77 11.17 -28.27
CA ASN A 150 -9.92 12.20 -28.86
C ASN A 150 -9.41 11.80 -30.26
N GLY A 151 -9.02 10.54 -30.44
CA GLY A 151 -8.65 9.98 -31.74
C GLY A 151 -9.79 10.05 -32.75
N LYS A 152 -11.00 9.64 -32.36
CA LYS A 152 -12.20 9.72 -33.20
C LYS A 152 -12.55 11.16 -33.59
N LEU A 153 -12.48 12.10 -32.65
CA LEU A 153 -12.75 13.52 -32.91
C LEU A 153 -11.72 14.11 -33.88
N ARG A 154 -10.43 13.81 -33.72
CA ARG A 154 -9.38 14.25 -34.65
C ARG A 154 -9.58 13.67 -36.05
N ALA A 155 -9.99 12.40 -36.16
CA ALA A 155 -10.30 11.79 -37.45
C ALA A 155 -11.52 12.42 -38.11
N MET A 156 -12.58 12.70 -37.35
CA MET A 156 -13.77 13.39 -37.85
C MET A 156 -13.46 14.82 -38.30
N LEU A 157 -12.65 15.55 -37.54
CA LEU A 157 -12.20 16.89 -37.90
C LEU A 157 -11.35 16.87 -39.17
N ARG A 158 -10.43 15.90 -39.31
CA ARG A 158 -9.64 15.72 -40.52
C ARG A 158 -10.55 15.49 -41.73
N ARG A 159 -11.48 14.55 -41.63
CA ARG A 159 -12.46 14.28 -42.70
C ARG A 159 -13.31 15.50 -43.05
N TYR A 160 -13.67 16.33 -42.07
CA TYR A 160 -14.39 17.58 -42.32
C TYR A 160 -13.54 18.60 -43.09
N LEU A 161 -12.27 18.78 -42.68
CA LEU A 161 -11.32 19.67 -43.37
C LEU A 161 -11.02 19.18 -44.80
N ASP A 162 -10.87 17.88 -45.00
CA ASP A 162 -10.71 17.25 -46.31
C ASP A 162 -11.96 17.44 -47.19
N GLY A 163 -13.16 17.47 -46.59
CA GLY A 163 -14.41 17.71 -47.31
C GLY A 163 -14.61 19.15 -47.78
N ILE A 164 -14.02 20.14 -47.09
CA ILE A 164 -14.14 21.56 -47.45
C ILE A 164 -12.93 22.10 -48.21
N SER A 165 -11.78 21.44 -48.15
CA SER A 165 -10.55 21.84 -48.85
C SER A 165 -10.31 20.94 -50.05
N VAL A 166 -9.81 21.51 -51.15
CA VAL A 166 -9.41 20.73 -52.33
C VAL A 166 -7.90 20.56 -52.29
N SER A 167 -7.46 19.42 -51.80
CA SER A 167 -6.04 19.04 -51.72
C SER A 167 -5.76 17.80 -52.58
N ASP A 168 -4.52 17.64 -53.05
CA ASP A 168 -4.13 16.51 -53.92
C ASP A 168 -4.42 15.14 -53.27
N GLU A 169 -4.25 15.05 -51.96
CA GLU A 169 -4.56 13.86 -51.16
C GLU A 169 -6.06 13.51 -51.19
N VAL A 170 -6.95 14.52 -51.18
CA VAL A 170 -8.41 14.36 -51.29
C VAL A 170 -8.83 13.96 -52.71
N LEU A 171 -8.12 14.45 -53.73
CA LEU A 171 -8.37 14.10 -55.13
C LEU A 171 -7.90 12.68 -55.46
N SER A 172 -6.90 12.16 -54.73
CA SER A 172 -6.39 10.79 -54.88
C SER A 172 -7.27 9.73 -54.21
N GLN A 173 -8.11 10.13 -53.25
CA GLN A 173 -9.00 9.24 -52.49
C GLN A 173 -10.42 9.24 -53.08
N LEU A 174 -11.26 8.28 -52.65
CA LEU A 174 -12.67 8.21 -53.06
C LEU A 174 -13.42 9.45 -52.54
N ASN A 175 -13.75 10.37 -53.44
CA ASN A 175 -14.29 11.67 -53.12
C ASN A 175 -15.54 11.99 -53.99
N PRO A 176 -16.47 12.81 -53.49
CA PRO A 176 -17.65 13.22 -54.25
C PRO A 176 -17.35 14.26 -55.36
N LEU A 177 -16.13 14.79 -55.44
CA LEU A 177 -15.76 15.87 -56.36
C LEU A 177 -15.56 15.39 -57.80
N PHE A 178 -15.32 14.09 -58.03
CA PHE A 178 -15.20 13.51 -59.37
C PHE A 178 -16.40 12.62 -59.70
N ILE A 179 -17.18 13.04 -60.69
CA ILE A 179 -18.26 12.25 -61.30
C ILE A 179 -17.90 12.02 -62.76
N VAL A 180 -17.66 10.78 -63.14
CA VAL A 180 -17.35 10.38 -64.52
C VAL A 180 -18.50 9.53 -65.04
N ASN A 181 -19.11 9.92 -66.16
CA ASN A 181 -20.22 9.19 -66.79
C ASN A 181 -21.41 8.92 -65.85
N HIS A 182 -21.84 9.94 -65.08
CA HIS A 182 -22.93 9.86 -64.10
C HIS A 182 -22.75 8.82 -62.99
N ARG A 183 -21.53 8.31 -62.79
CA ARG A 183 -21.17 7.40 -61.70
C ARG A 183 -20.22 8.11 -60.75
N SER A 184 -20.56 8.09 -59.46
CA SER A 184 -19.64 8.53 -58.40
C SER A 184 -18.75 7.36 -57.99
N ASN A 185 -17.55 7.66 -57.53
CA ASN A 185 -16.62 6.66 -57.00
C ASN A 185 -16.96 6.26 -55.54
N LEU A 186 -18.04 6.80 -54.97
CA LEU A 186 -18.47 6.49 -53.61
C LEU A 186 -19.30 5.19 -53.59
N PRO A 187 -19.14 4.33 -52.56
CA PRO A 187 -20.00 3.17 -52.39
C PRO A 187 -21.46 3.63 -52.26
N GLN A 188 -22.33 3.19 -53.16
CA GLN A 188 -23.77 3.38 -52.99
C GLN A 188 -24.22 2.61 -51.74
N PRO A 189 -25.02 3.21 -50.84
CA PRO A 189 -25.64 2.44 -49.78
C PRO A 189 -26.51 1.37 -50.43
N LEU A 190 -26.19 0.10 -50.15
CA LEU A 190 -27.01 -1.05 -50.54
C LEU A 190 -28.46 -0.75 -50.14
N SER A 191 -29.34 -0.71 -51.14
CA SER A 191 -30.78 -0.52 -50.93
C SER A 191 -31.25 -1.55 -49.90
N ALA A 192 -31.86 -1.07 -48.81
CA ALA A 192 -32.34 -1.92 -47.73
C ALA A 192 -33.26 -3.03 -48.28
N PRO A 193 -33.17 -4.27 -47.76
CA PRO A 193 -34.08 -5.33 -48.15
C PRO A 193 -35.52 -4.95 -47.74
N THR A 194 -36.44 -5.11 -48.68
CA THR A 194 -37.88 -4.89 -48.56
C THR A 194 -38.43 -5.47 -47.24
N THR A 195 -38.86 -4.58 -46.34
CA THR A 195 -39.50 -4.94 -45.07
C THR A 195 -40.90 -5.50 -45.35
N GLN A 196 -41.18 -6.72 -44.88
CA GLN A 196 -42.55 -7.26 -44.81
C GLN A 196 -43.35 -6.52 -43.73
N PRO A 197 -44.69 -6.41 -43.86
CA PRO A 197 -45.51 -5.63 -42.94
C PRO A 197 -45.74 -6.42 -41.64
N GLY A 198 -45.00 -6.09 -40.58
CA GLY A 198 -45.22 -6.73 -39.28
C GLY A 198 -44.27 -6.35 -38.14
N ASP A 199 -43.05 -5.90 -38.42
CA ASP A 199 -42.05 -5.65 -37.36
C ASP A 199 -42.01 -4.18 -36.90
N ARG A 200 -41.98 -4.00 -35.57
CA ARG A 200 -41.84 -2.69 -34.90
C ARG A 200 -40.56 -1.98 -35.40
N PRO A 201 -40.63 -0.68 -35.72
CA PRO A 201 -39.46 0.05 -36.19
C PRO A 201 -38.37 0.08 -35.10
N PRO A 202 -37.09 -0.11 -35.47
CA PRO A 202 -35.98 0.11 -34.53
C PRO A 202 -35.95 1.59 -34.12
N PRO A 203 -35.43 1.90 -32.91
CA PRO A 203 -35.38 3.27 -32.42
C PRO A 203 -34.56 4.17 -33.35
N THR A 204 -35.18 5.25 -33.82
CA THR A 204 -34.59 6.25 -34.71
C THR A 204 -33.33 6.83 -34.06
N THR A 205 -32.17 6.47 -34.59
CA THR A 205 -30.89 7.02 -34.15
C THR A 205 -30.68 8.33 -34.90
N TYR A 206 -31.04 9.45 -34.28
CA TYR A 206 -30.84 10.77 -34.88
C TYR A 206 -29.35 11.12 -34.92
N ASN A 207 -28.88 11.60 -36.07
CA ASN A 207 -27.56 12.22 -36.17
C ASN A 207 -27.59 13.61 -35.49
N ILE A 208 -26.43 14.09 -35.03
CA ILE A 208 -26.32 15.35 -34.26
C ILE A 208 -26.85 16.56 -35.05
N THR A 209 -26.79 16.50 -36.38
CA THR A 209 -27.30 17.53 -37.30
C THR A 209 -28.82 17.59 -37.37
N GLU A 210 -29.51 16.45 -37.34
CA GLU A 210 -30.98 16.39 -37.31
C GLU A 210 -31.52 16.82 -35.94
N ALA A 211 -30.84 16.47 -34.85
CA ALA A 211 -31.20 16.94 -33.51
C ALA A 211 -31.15 18.47 -33.38
N ALA A 212 -30.17 19.12 -34.04
CA ALA A 212 -30.06 20.59 -34.05
C ALA A 212 -31.21 21.25 -34.84
N HIS A 213 -31.67 20.65 -35.94
CA HIS A 213 -32.79 21.17 -36.73
C HIS A 213 -34.15 21.02 -36.02
N VAL A 214 -34.32 19.98 -35.21
CA VAL A 214 -35.55 19.80 -34.41
C VAL A 214 -35.66 20.89 -33.34
N ILE A 215 -34.55 21.26 -32.69
CA ILE A 215 -34.53 22.29 -31.65
C ILE A 215 -34.87 23.68 -32.22
N SER A 216 -34.45 23.99 -33.44
CA SER A 216 -34.78 25.27 -34.09
C SER A 216 -36.25 25.47 -34.43
N HIS A 217 -37.08 24.42 -34.39
CA HIS A 217 -38.53 24.51 -34.61
C HIS A 217 -39.36 24.42 -33.32
N THR A 218 -38.72 24.31 -32.15
CA THR A 218 -39.37 24.18 -30.84
C THR A 218 -39.11 25.35 -29.89
N LEU A 219 -38.54 26.46 -30.38
CA LEU A 219 -38.43 27.73 -29.67
C LEU A 219 -39.27 28.81 -30.36
#